data_AF-A0AAN7TQY0-F1
#
_entry.id   AF-A0AAN7TQY0-F1
#
_cell.length_a   1.000
_cell.length_b   1.000
_cell.length_c   1.000
_cell.angle_alpha   90.00
_cell.angle_beta   90.00
_cell.angle_gamma   90.00
#
_symmetry.space_group_name_H-M   'P 1'
#
loop_
_entity.id
_entity.type
_entity.pdbx_description
1 polymer ?
#
loop_
_entity_poly.entity_id
_entity_poly.type
_entity_poly.pdbx_seq_one_letter_code
_entity_poly.pdbx_strand_id
1 'polypeptide(L)'
;MEKTLAPNSYHDLGIRTTPSSQLDQTYDLYRKEDAVHLDHNEAKAILRKIDWHIVPLLMGTYMLQYLDKSSINFASVFGLQKGTHLHGQDYAWLSSIFYLGYLIAQYPAGYALQRLPTAKFIGITTLAWGILLITTPACKSFAGIAANRFLLGICEAVVNPGFVLVLSMWWRQAEQPLRLMVYYSMNGVAGIFGGLLGYAIGHIHTGLAAWAYVFLIFGAISIVWAGIFTAFMPDIISSARFLNEREKAVAVERVAANKQGVKNKQFKKYQVWQFLRDPKT
;
A
#
# COMPACT_ATOMS: atom_id res chain seq x y z
N MET A 1 -27.57 50.72 -8.36
CA MET A 1 -28.71 50.07 -9.02
C MET A 1 -28.20 48.80 -9.68
N GLU A 2 -28.20 47.74 -8.89
CA GLU A 2 -27.68 46.41 -9.22
C GLU A 2 -28.77 45.66 -9.98
N LYS A 3 -28.53 45.34 -11.25
CA LYS A 3 -29.47 44.57 -12.07
C LYS A 3 -29.28 43.09 -11.77
N THR A 4 -30.25 42.51 -11.09
CA THR A 4 -30.50 41.08 -10.96
C THR A 4 -30.61 40.42 -12.35
N LEU A 5 -29.70 39.49 -12.66
CA LEU A 5 -29.79 38.63 -13.85
C LEU A 5 -30.33 37.25 -13.46
N ALA A 6 -31.29 36.80 -14.26
CA ALA A 6 -32.17 35.66 -14.06
C ALA A 6 -31.49 34.27 -14.27
N PRO A 7 -32.08 33.18 -13.74
CA PRO A 7 -31.40 31.89 -13.52
C PRO A 7 -31.42 30.93 -14.73
N ASN A 8 -31.21 31.39 -15.97
CA ASN A 8 -31.47 30.57 -17.16
C ASN A 8 -30.38 30.50 -18.24
N SER A 9 -29.12 30.85 -17.94
CA SER A 9 -28.07 30.93 -18.98
C SER A 9 -27.06 29.76 -19.04
N TYR A 10 -27.33 28.61 -18.44
CA TYR A 10 -26.39 27.47 -18.46
C TYR A 10 -26.56 26.49 -19.65
N HIS A 11 -27.50 26.74 -20.57
CA HIS A 11 -27.83 25.80 -21.64
C HIS A 11 -27.00 25.92 -22.94
N ASP A 12 -26.14 26.94 -23.08
CA ASP A 12 -25.44 27.25 -24.34
C ASP A 12 -23.97 26.82 -24.42
N LEU A 13 -23.42 26.19 -23.38
CA LEU A 13 -22.10 25.57 -23.47
C LEU A 13 -22.31 24.08 -23.68
N GLY A 14 -22.05 23.59 -24.91
CA GLY A 14 -22.17 22.20 -25.37
C GLY A 14 -21.28 21.17 -24.64
N ILE A 15 -21.27 21.21 -23.31
CA ILE A 15 -20.66 20.23 -22.43
C ILE A 15 -21.62 19.04 -22.42
N ARG A 16 -21.24 17.97 -23.13
CA ARG A 16 -21.91 16.68 -23.05
C ARG A 16 -21.99 16.26 -21.57
N THR A 17 -23.18 16.36 -20.98
CA THR A 17 -23.46 15.85 -19.65
C THR A 17 -23.21 14.35 -19.66
N THR A 18 -22.15 13.93 -18.97
CA THR A 18 -21.80 12.52 -18.87
C THR A 18 -22.88 11.84 -18.02
N PRO A 19 -23.47 10.71 -18.47
CA PRO A 19 -24.61 10.11 -17.78
C PRO A 19 -24.24 9.67 -16.36
N SER A 20 -25.18 9.85 -15.43
CA SER A 20 -25.05 9.71 -13.97
C SER A 20 -24.43 8.40 -13.47
N SER A 21 -24.41 7.32 -14.27
CA SER A 21 -23.73 6.07 -13.91
C SER A 21 -22.19 6.13 -13.95
N GLN A 22 -21.61 7.21 -14.49
CA GLN A 22 -20.16 7.47 -14.52
C GLN A 22 -19.68 8.41 -13.42
N LEU A 23 -20.58 8.89 -12.56
CA LEU A 23 -20.24 9.78 -11.46
C LEU A 23 -19.83 8.92 -10.25
N ASP A 24 -18.62 9.14 -9.74
CA ASP A 24 -18.14 8.50 -8.53
C ASP A 24 -19.05 8.87 -7.34
N GLN A 25 -19.20 7.97 -6.37
CA GLN A 25 -19.93 8.27 -5.11
C GLN A 25 -19.38 9.51 -4.39
N THR A 26 -18.10 9.83 -4.63
CA THR A 26 -17.46 11.07 -4.19
C THR A 26 -18.11 12.30 -4.85
N TYR A 27 -18.46 12.23 -6.15
CA TYR A 27 -19.17 13.26 -6.94
C TYR A 27 -20.53 13.65 -6.36
N ASP A 28 -21.30 12.66 -5.89
CA ASP A 28 -22.62 12.90 -5.28
C ASP A 28 -22.53 13.63 -3.92
N LEU A 29 -21.41 13.48 -3.21
CA LEU A 29 -21.09 14.29 -2.03
C LEU A 29 -20.79 15.75 -2.43
N TYR A 30 -20.04 16.00 -3.51
CA TYR A 30 -19.80 17.38 -4.01
C TYR A 30 -21.07 18.11 -4.42
N ARG A 31 -22.11 17.40 -4.91
CA ARG A 31 -23.36 18.03 -5.34
C ARG A 31 -24.24 18.48 -4.17
N LYS A 32 -24.02 17.95 -2.96
CA LYS A 32 -24.85 18.23 -1.79
C LYS A 32 -24.37 19.41 -0.93
N GLU A 33 -23.12 19.82 -1.06
CA GLU A 33 -22.58 20.97 -0.32
C GLU A 33 -22.07 22.01 -1.31
N ASP A 34 -22.70 23.19 -1.33
CA ASP A 34 -22.20 24.39 -1.99
C ASP A 34 -20.72 24.63 -1.64
N ALA A 35 -19.96 25.14 -2.62
CA ALA A 35 -18.52 25.39 -2.55
C ALA A 35 -18.05 25.78 -1.13
N VAL A 36 -17.49 24.81 -0.40
CA VAL A 36 -17.04 25.02 0.97
C VAL A 36 -15.93 26.05 0.93
N HIS A 37 -16.09 27.16 1.66
CA HIS A 37 -15.00 28.12 1.84
C HIS A 37 -13.86 27.42 2.58
N LEU A 38 -12.83 27.00 1.84
CA LEU A 38 -11.61 26.38 2.35
C LEU A 38 -10.82 27.37 3.22
N ASP A 39 -11.06 27.36 4.53
CA ASP A 39 -10.13 28.00 5.47
C ASP A 39 -8.80 27.22 5.47
N HIS A 40 -7.71 27.95 5.21
CA HIS A 40 -6.38 27.37 5.05
C HIS A 40 -5.86 26.76 6.36
N ASN A 41 -6.32 27.27 7.51
CA ASN A 41 -5.98 26.73 8.84
C ASN A 41 -6.74 25.43 9.13
N GLU A 42 -8.04 25.38 8.83
CA GLU A 42 -8.86 24.16 8.91
C GLU A 42 -8.27 23.03 8.04
N ALA A 43 -7.90 23.32 6.79
CA ALA A 43 -7.30 22.34 5.88
C ALA A 43 -5.96 21.75 6.41
N LYS A 44 -5.13 22.56 7.07
CA LYS A 44 -3.87 22.11 7.69
C LYS A 44 -4.11 21.23 8.91
N ALA A 45 -5.09 21.57 9.75
CA ALA A 45 -5.45 20.75 10.91
C ALA A 45 -5.95 19.37 10.49
N ILE A 46 -6.83 19.31 9.49
CA ILE A 46 -7.35 18.07 8.92
C ILE A 46 -6.22 17.24 8.29
N LEU A 47 -5.30 17.88 7.56
CA LEU A 47 -4.12 17.20 7.02
C LEU A 47 -3.27 16.55 8.12
N ARG A 48 -2.99 17.25 9.22
CA ARG A 48 -2.24 16.66 10.35
C ARG A 48 -3.00 15.48 10.96
N LYS A 49 -4.32 15.59 11.08
CA LYS A 49 -5.15 14.50 11.60
C LYS A 49 -5.09 13.26 10.72
N ILE A 50 -5.13 13.43 9.39
CA ILE A 50 -4.94 12.35 8.41
C ILE A 50 -3.52 11.76 8.53
N ASP A 51 -2.50 12.62 8.58
CA ASP A 51 -1.10 12.19 8.71
C ASP A 51 -0.91 11.32 9.96
N TRP A 52 -1.44 11.74 11.12
CA TRP A 52 -1.34 11.01 12.37
C TRP A 52 -2.04 9.63 12.39
N HIS A 53 -3.03 9.40 11.52
CA HIS A 53 -3.74 8.12 11.45
C HIS A 53 -3.18 7.20 10.37
N ILE A 54 -2.88 7.73 9.18
CA ILE A 54 -2.54 6.89 8.02
C ILE A 54 -1.03 6.69 7.91
N VAL A 55 -0.21 7.71 8.17
CA VAL A 55 1.25 7.61 7.99
C VAL A 55 1.86 6.55 8.90
N PRO A 56 1.50 6.44 10.21
CA PRO A 56 2.02 5.36 11.06
C PRO A 56 1.67 3.96 10.56
N LEU A 57 0.48 3.77 9.99
CA LEU A 57 0.08 2.48 9.42
C LEU A 57 0.95 2.12 8.20
N LEU A 58 1.21 3.09 7.32
CA LEU A 58 2.10 2.90 6.17
C LEU A 58 3.55 2.65 6.61
N MET A 59 4.04 3.41 7.60
CA MET A 59 5.37 3.26 8.18
C MET A 59 5.59 1.86 8.76
N GLY A 60 4.66 1.37 9.58
CA GLY A 60 4.78 0.06 10.21
C GLY A 60 4.71 -1.08 9.19
N THR A 61 3.80 -1.01 8.22
CA THR A 61 3.72 -2.03 7.17
C THR A 61 4.98 -2.03 6.30
N TYR A 62 5.54 -0.87 5.95
CA TYR A 62 6.79 -0.78 5.19
C TYR A 62 8.00 -1.27 5.98
N MET A 63 8.05 -0.98 7.28
CA MET A 63 9.08 -1.47 8.20
C MET A 63 9.08 -3.01 8.24
N LEU A 64 7.90 -3.63 8.42
CA LEU A 64 7.76 -5.08 8.42
C LEU A 64 8.12 -5.66 7.05
N GLN A 65 7.72 -4.99 5.96
CA GLN A 65 8.06 -5.42 4.61
C GLN A 65 9.58 -5.58 4.43
N TYR A 66 10.35 -4.61 4.93
CA TYR A 66 11.80 -4.66 4.88
C TYR A 66 12.40 -5.73 5.81
N LEU A 67 11.85 -5.88 7.03
CA LEU A 67 12.28 -6.91 7.98
C LEU A 67 12.14 -8.31 7.38
N ASP A 68 11.01 -8.60 6.74
CA ASP A 68 10.71 -9.93 6.21
C ASP A 68 11.55 -10.24 4.97
N LYS A 69 11.85 -9.27 4.12
CA LYS A 69 12.87 -9.43 3.06
C LYS A 69 14.25 -9.74 3.65
N SER A 70 14.61 -9.06 4.73
CA SER A 70 15.91 -9.22 5.40
C SER A 70 15.98 -10.47 6.28
N SER A 71 14.85 -11.10 6.60
CA SER A 71 14.77 -12.30 7.45
C SER A 71 15.63 -13.45 6.95
N ILE A 72 15.80 -13.61 5.63
CA ILE A 72 16.68 -14.64 5.06
C ILE A 72 18.16 -14.39 5.38
N ASN A 73 18.57 -13.11 5.42
CA ASN A 73 19.92 -12.73 5.77
C ASN A 73 20.19 -12.97 7.25
N PHE A 74 19.21 -12.69 8.12
CA PHE A 74 19.33 -13.03 9.55
C PHE A 74 19.35 -14.55 9.77
N ALA A 75 18.45 -15.28 9.11
CA ALA A 75 18.37 -16.73 9.20
C ALA A 75 19.64 -17.44 8.69
N SER A 76 20.32 -16.89 7.67
CA SER A 76 21.56 -17.46 7.14
C SER A 76 22.68 -17.48 8.17
N VAL A 77 22.79 -16.43 9.00
CA VAL A 77 23.73 -16.35 10.12
C VAL A 77 23.43 -17.42 11.18
N PHE A 78 22.15 -17.76 11.39
CA PHE A 78 21.71 -18.81 12.31
C PHE A 78 21.73 -20.23 11.72
N GLY A 79 22.43 -20.43 10.60
CA GLY A 79 22.65 -21.75 10.04
C GLY A 79 21.49 -22.30 9.20
N LEU A 80 20.67 -21.42 8.60
CA LEU A 80 19.63 -21.81 7.63
C LEU A 80 20.17 -22.79 6.58
N GLN A 81 21.33 -22.49 5.99
CA GLN A 81 21.95 -23.33 4.95
C GLN A 81 22.20 -24.76 5.41
N LYS A 82 22.67 -24.94 6.66
CA LYS A 82 22.89 -26.27 7.25
C LYS A 82 21.56 -26.95 7.60
N GLY A 83 20.58 -26.19 8.10
CA GLY A 83 19.27 -26.71 8.48
C GLY A 83 18.40 -27.17 7.31
N THR A 84 18.62 -26.62 6.11
CA THR A 84 17.79 -26.87 4.93
C THR A 84 18.57 -27.47 3.76
N HIS A 85 19.80 -27.94 4.02
CA HIS A 85 20.68 -28.62 3.06
C HIS A 85 20.89 -27.81 1.76
N LEU A 86 21.13 -26.51 1.91
CA LEU A 86 21.42 -25.63 0.77
C LEU A 86 22.88 -25.79 0.36
N HIS A 87 23.13 -26.01 -0.93
CA HIS A 87 24.47 -26.18 -1.48
C HIS A 87 24.82 -25.05 -2.46
N GLY A 88 26.07 -24.58 -2.44
CA GLY A 88 26.59 -23.64 -3.43
C GLY A 88 25.74 -22.38 -3.61
N GLN A 89 25.10 -22.25 -4.78
CA GLN A 89 24.32 -21.07 -5.19
C GLN A 89 22.84 -21.10 -4.77
N ASP A 90 22.37 -22.16 -4.11
CA ASP A 90 20.96 -22.30 -3.73
C ASP A 90 20.46 -21.12 -2.88
N TYR A 91 21.29 -20.63 -1.95
CA TYR A 91 20.97 -19.46 -1.14
C TYR A 91 20.72 -18.19 -1.98
N ALA A 92 21.54 -17.99 -3.01
CA ALA A 92 21.37 -16.86 -3.92
C ALA A 92 20.08 -17.02 -4.75
N TRP A 93 19.81 -18.24 -5.24
CA TRP A 93 18.58 -18.56 -5.96
C TRP A 93 17.32 -18.33 -5.13
N LEU A 94 17.32 -18.66 -3.83
CA LEU A 94 16.18 -18.37 -2.94
C LEU A 94 15.84 -16.87 -2.90
N SER A 95 16.86 -16.02 -2.90
CA SER A 95 16.68 -14.56 -2.94
C SER A 95 16.16 -14.10 -4.31
N SER A 96 16.67 -14.66 -5.40
CA SER A 96 16.24 -14.32 -6.77
C SER A 96 14.80 -14.76 -7.07
N ILE A 97 14.39 -15.96 -6.65
CA ILE A 97 13.05 -16.51 -6.90
C ILE A 97 11.95 -15.65 -6.26
N PHE A 98 12.23 -15.05 -5.10
CA PHE A 98 11.33 -14.08 -4.50
C PHE A 98 11.06 -12.89 -5.44
N TYR A 99 12.11 -12.31 -6.04
CA TYR A 99 11.97 -11.19 -6.98
C TYR A 99 11.31 -11.60 -8.31
N LEU A 100 11.48 -12.85 -8.74
CA LEU A 100 10.75 -13.39 -9.90
C LEU A 100 9.24 -13.45 -9.63
N GLY A 101 8.84 -13.99 -8.47
CA GLY A 101 7.43 -13.99 -8.05
C GLY A 101 6.87 -12.57 -7.94
N TYR A 102 7.66 -11.66 -7.35
CA TYR A 102 7.32 -10.25 -7.24
C TYR A 102 7.09 -9.60 -8.63
N LEU A 103 7.99 -9.83 -9.59
CA LEU A 103 7.89 -9.30 -10.94
C LEU A 103 6.63 -9.78 -11.67
N ILE A 104 6.34 -11.08 -11.61
CA ILE A 104 5.17 -11.67 -12.26
C ILE A 104 3.88 -11.11 -11.64
N ALA A 105 3.84 -10.96 -10.32
CA ALA A 105 2.68 -10.47 -9.62
C ALA A 105 2.46 -8.96 -9.74
N GLN A 106 3.47 -8.18 -10.12
CA GLN A 106 3.37 -6.72 -10.23
C GLN A 106 2.25 -6.26 -11.19
N TYR A 107 2.13 -6.91 -12.36
CA TYR A 107 1.10 -6.60 -13.35
C TYR A 107 -0.34 -6.94 -12.87
N PRO A 108 -0.64 -8.18 -12.44
CA PRO A 108 -1.97 -8.51 -11.95
C PRO A 108 -2.31 -7.76 -10.66
N ALA A 109 -1.34 -7.49 -9.78
CA ALA A 109 -1.54 -6.70 -8.57
C ALA A 109 -2.02 -5.28 -8.90
N GLY A 110 -1.37 -4.60 -9.84
CA GLY A 110 -1.76 -3.26 -10.29
C GLY A 110 -3.19 -3.23 -10.86
N TYR A 111 -3.55 -4.25 -11.64
CA TYR A 111 -4.90 -4.39 -12.18
C TYR A 111 -5.95 -4.66 -11.08
N ALA A 112 -5.65 -5.54 -10.13
CA ALA A 112 -6.53 -5.87 -9.02
C ALA A 112 -6.77 -4.65 -8.11
N LEU A 113 -5.74 -3.87 -7.83
CA LEU A 113 -5.78 -2.66 -7.01
C LEU A 113 -6.71 -1.56 -7.58
N GLN A 114 -6.89 -1.52 -8.90
CA GLN A 114 -7.82 -0.58 -9.54
C GLN A 114 -9.29 -1.00 -9.35
N ARG A 115 -9.57 -2.30 -9.24
CA ARG A 115 -10.94 -2.84 -9.15
C ARG A 115 -11.40 -3.11 -7.73
N LEU A 116 -10.49 -3.46 -6.84
CA LEU A 116 -10.78 -3.85 -5.46
C LEU A 116 -10.65 -2.67 -4.48
N PRO A 117 -11.30 -2.76 -3.30
CA PRO A 117 -11.03 -1.86 -2.19
C PRO A 117 -9.55 -1.93 -1.80
N THR A 118 -8.83 -0.83 -2.00
CA THR A 118 -7.36 -0.79 -1.96
C THR A 118 -6.82 -1.11 -0.58
N ALA A 119 -7.42 -0.58 0.50
CA ALA A 119 -6.93 -0.79 1.85
C ALA A 119 -7.17 -2.23 2.30
N LYS A 120 -8.38 -2.76 2.09
CA LYS A 120 -8.70 -4.17 2.42
C LYS A 120 -7.86 -5.15 1.62
N PHE A 121 -7.63 -4.87 0.33
CA PHE A 121 -6.81 -5.74 -0.50
C PHE A 121 -5.37 -5.80 0.02
N ILE A 122 -4.75 -4.66 0.33
CA ILE A 122 -3.41 -4.59 0.95
C ILE A 122 -3.40 -5.35 2.29
N GLY A 123 -4.42 -5.17 3.12
CA GLY A 123 -4.54 -5.87 4.41
C GLY A 123 -4.59 -7.38 4.27
N ILE A 124 -5.44 -7.90 3.38
CA ILE A 124 -5.57 -9.34 3.11
C ILE A 124 -4.27 -9.91 2.53
N THR A 125 -3.61 -9.20 1.61
CA THR A 125 -2.34 -9.66 1.04
C THR A 125 -1.22 -9.64 2.08
N THR A 126 -1.23 -8.67 2.99
CA THR A 126 -0.29 -8.61 4.13
C THR A 126 -0.53 -9.77 5.09
N LEU A 127 -1.79 -10.16 5.33
CA LEU A 127 -2.11 -11.34 6.14
C LEU A 127 -1.62 -12.63 5.50
N ALA A 128 -1.89 -12.81 4.20
CA ALA A 128 -1.43 -13.98 3.44
C ALA A 128 0.10 -14.09 3.43
N TRP A 129 0.79 -12.95 3.28
CA TRP A 129 2.24 -12.85 3.37
C TRP A 129 2.77 -13.25 4.76
N GLY A 130 2.16 -12.76 5.85
CA GLY A 130 2.53 -13.17 7.21
C GLY A 130 2.34 -14.68 7.46
N ILE A 131 1.26 -15.27 6.95
CA ILE A 131 1.00 -16.73 7.03
C ILE A 131 2.09 -17.50 6.29
N LEU A 132 2.42 -17.11 5.05
CA LEU A 132 3.49 -17.74 4.27
C LEU A 132 4.86 -17.62 4.96
N LEU A 133 5.10 -16.54 5.69
CA LEU A 133 6.33 -16.38 6.44
C LEU A 133 6.44 -17.40 7.58
N ILE A 134 5.37 -17.57 8.37
CA ILE A 134 5.31 -18.57 9.45
C ILE A 134 5.45 -20.00 8.93
N THR A 135 4.98 -20.29 7.71
CA THR A 135 5.13 -21.64 7.11
C THR A 135 6.53 -21.92 6.59
N THR A 136 7.40 -20.91 6.45
CA THR A 136 8.78 -21.08 5.93
C THR A 136 9.59 -22.15 6.66
N PRO A 137 9.59 -22.24 8.01
CA PRO A 137 10.35 -23.25 8.75
C PRO A 137 9.83 -24.68 8.58
N ALA A 138 8.59 -24.86 8.13
CA ALA A 138 8.05 -26.19 7.84
C ALA A 138 8.69 -26.80 6.57
N CYS A 139 9.23 -25.95 5.69
CA CYS A 139 9.91 -26.38 4.47
C CYS A 139 11.35 -26.79 4.79
N LYS A 140 11.63 -28.11 4.73
CA LYS A 140 12.98 -28.68 4.98
C LYS A 140 13.79 -28.96 3.71
N SER A 141 13.26 -28.64 2.53
CA SER A 141 13.92 -28.85 1.24
C SER A 141 14.08 -27.54 0.47
N PHE A 142 15.08 -27.48 -0.42
CA PHE A 142 15.28 -26.33 -1.30
C PHE A 142 14.02 -25.99 -2.08
N ALA A 143 13.40 -26.98 -2.73
CA ALA A 143 12.18 -26.78 -3.52
C ALA A 143 11.02 -26.23 -2.68
N GLY A 144 10.85 -26.70 -1.44
CA GLY A 144 9.81 -26.21 -0.54
C GLY A 144 10.02 -24.75 -0.16
N ILE A 145 11.25 -24.39 0.21
CA ILE A 145 11.57 -23.00 0.58
C ILE A 145 11.47 -22.09 -0.64
N ALA A 146 11.97 -22.53 -1.80
CA ALA A 146 11.88 -21.80 -3.06
C ALA A 146 10.43 -21.52 -3.46
N ALA A 147 9.55 -22.52 -3.37
CA ALA A 147 8.12 -22.34 -3.63
C ALA A 147 7.47 -21.36 -2.64
N ASN A 148 7.77 -21.50 -1.34
CA ASN A 148 7.26 -20.58 -0.32
C ASN A 148 7.74 -19.14 -0.56
N ARG A 149 9.01 -18.95 -0.97
CA ARG A 149 9.56 -17.64 -1.34
C ARG A 149 8.95 -17.05 -2.60
N PHE A 150 8.65 -17.88 -3.58
CA PHE A 150 7.94 -17.44 -4.79
C PHE A 150 6.55 -16.91 -4.45
N LEU A 151 5.79 -17.64 -3.63
CA LEU A 151 4.46 -17.23 -3.17
C LEU A 151 4.52 -15.96 -2.31
N LEU A 152 5.51 -15.85 -1.41
CA LEU A 152 5.78 -14.63 -0.65
C LEU A 152 5.99 -13.43 -1.59
N GLY A 153 6.82 -13.60 -2.63
CA GLY A 153 7.05 -12.56 -3.64
C GLY A 153 5.76 -12.11 -4.32
N ILE A 154 4.86 -13.05 -4.65
CA ILE A 154 3.57 -12.73 -5.26
C ILE A 154 2.68 -11.91 -4.32
N CYS A 155 2.58 -12.30 -3.04
CA CYS A 155 1.77 -11.57 -2.06
C CYS A 155 2.32 -10.17 -1.79
N GLU A 156 3.64 -10.02 -1.74
CA GLU A 156 4.29 -8.76 -1.38
C GLU A 156 4.29 -7.72 -2.52
N ALA A 157 4.14 -8.16 -3.78
CA ALA A 157 4.11 -7.28 -4.96
C ALA A 157 2.99 -6.23 -4.94
N VAL A 158 1.93 -6.47 -4.18
CA VAL A 158 0.75 -5.59 -4.09
C VAL A 158 1.01 -4.36 -3.22
N VAL A 159 1.91 -4.45 -2.25
CA VAL A 159 2.05 -3.44 -1.19
C VAL A 159 2.55 -2.11 -1.74
N ASN A 160 3.61 -2.12 -2.53
CA ASN A 160 4.20 -0.91 -3.13
C ASN A 160 3.24 -0.12 -4.04
N PRO A 161 2.63 -0.72 -5.09
CA PRO A 161 1.64 -0.01 -5.91
C PRO A 161 0.40 0.39 -5.10
N GLY A 162 0.02 -0.42 -4.10
CA GLY A 162 -1.07 -0.11 -3.18
C GLY A 162 -0.81 1.16 -2.37
N PHE A 163 0.41 1.35 -1.86
CA PHE A 163 0.79 2.54 -1.11
C PHE A 163 0.79 3.78 -1.97
N VAL A 164 1.31 3.70 -3.19
CA VAL A 164 1.28 4.82 -4.13
C VAL A 164 -0.18 5.24 -4.42
N LEU A 165 -1.09 4.28 -4.62
CA LEU A 165 -2.51 4.58 -4.79
C LEU A 165 -3.14 5.22 -3.55
N VAL A 166 -2.81 4.72 -2.35
CA VAL A 166 -3.24 5.34 -1.10
C VAL A 166 -2.73 6.77 -0.99
N LEU A 167 -1.47 7.04 -1.34
CA LEU A 167 -0.91 8.39 -1.35
C LEU A 167 -1.70 9.32 -2.29
N SER A 168 -2.03 8.84 -3.49
CA SER A 168 -2.82 9.59 -4.47
C SER A 168 -4.26 9.85 -4.02
N MET A 169 -4.85 8.99 -3.18
CA MET A 169 -6.22 9.15 -2.69
C MET A 169 -6.33 10.13 -1.52
N TRP A 170 -5.31 10.25 -0.66
CA TRP A 170 -5.42 11.01 0.60
C TRP A 170 -4.65 12.34 0.61
N TRP A 171 -3.64 12.49 -0.26
CA TRP A 171 -2.75 13.66 -0.27
C TRP A 171 -2.69 14.38 -1.62
N ARG A 172 -2.39 15.68 -1.56
CA ARG A 172 -2.12 16.49 -2.75
C ARG A 172 -0.81 16.08 -3.42
N GLN A 173 -0.68 16.29 -4.72
CA GLN A 173 0.55 15.93 -5.45
C GLN A 173 1.80 16.59 -4.85
N ALA A 174 1.68 17.84 -4.36
CA ALA A 174 2.77 18.54 -3.68
C ALA A 174 3.12 17.96 -2.30
N GLU A 175 2.20 17.21 -1.68
CA GLU A 175 2.36 16.64 -0.34
C GLU A 175 2.91 15.20 -0.36
N GLN A 176 2.67 14.46 -1.44
CA GLN A 176 3.04 13.06 -1.61
C GLN A 176 4.54 12.77 -1.40
N PRO A 177 5.49 13.54 -1.96
CA PRO A 177 6.92 13.22 -1.85
C PRO A 177 7.43 13.16 -0.41
N LEU A 178 6.97 14.06 0.45
CA LEU A 178 7.39 14.09 1.85
C LEU A 178 6.92 12.84 2.60
N ARG A 179 5.67 12.38 2.36
CA ARG A 179 5.14 11.17 3.01
C ARG A 179 5.81 9.92 2.47
N LEU A 180 6.07 9.88 1.16
CA LEU A 180 6.88 8.86 0.51
C LEU A 180 8.23 8.71 1.22
N MET A 181 8.96 9.81 1.41
CA MET A 181 10.25 9.79 2.11
C MET A 181 10.13 9.34 3.57
N VAL A 182 9.09 9.77 4.28
CA VAL A 182 8.88 9.40 5.68
C VAL A 182 8.71 7.89 5.85
N TYR A 183 7.81 7.24 5.12
CA TYR A 183 7.70 5.78 5.27
C TYR A 183 8.90 5.05 4.67
N TYR A 184 9.54 5.58 3.62
CA TYR A 184 10.73 4.95 3.03
C TYR A 184 11.93 4.98 4.00
N SER A 185 12.02 6.01 4.84
CA SER A 185 13.05 6.12 5.89
C SER A 185 12.96 5.01 6.94
N MET A 186 11.80 4.34 7.06
CA MET A 186 11.63 3.21 7.96
C MET A 186 12.47 1.99 7.58
N ASN A 187 13.03 1.92 6.36
CA ASN A 187 14.01 0.89 6.01
C ASN A 187 15.22 0.90 6.94
N GLY A 188 15.74 2.08 7.29
CA GLY A 188 16.89 2.19 8.21
C GLY A 188 16.52 1.76 9.63
N VAL A 189 15.34 2.19 10.09
CA VAL A 189 14.79 1.81 11.40
C VAL A 189 14.55 0.30 11.46
N ALA A 190 13.98 -0.28 10.41
CA ALA A 190 13.79 -1.72 10.27
C ALA A 190 15.13 -2.48 10.35
N GLY A 191 16.22 -1.96 9.76
CA GLY A 191 17.55 -2.55 9.90
C GLY A 191 18.03 -2.62 11.36
N ILE A 192 17.85 -1.53 12.12
CA ILE A 192 18.22 -1.45 13.54
C ILE A 192 17.39 -2.44 14.37
N PHE A 193 16.06 -2.40 14.22
CA PHE A 193 15.16 -3.30 14.93
C PHE A 193 15.38 -4.77 14.55
N GLY A 194 15.64 -5.04 13.26
CA GLY A 194 15.94 -6.37 12.75
C GLY A 194 17.24 -6.93 13.32
N GLY A 195 18.28 -6.10 13.44
CA GLY A 195 19.54 -6.47 14.08
C GLY A 195 19.36 -6.78 15.58
N LEU A 196 18.62 -5.93 16.31
CA LEU A 196 18.33 -6.15 17.73
C LEU A 196 17.50 -7.42 17.95
N LEU A 197 16.46 -7.64 17.15
CA LEU A 197 15.66 -8.86 17.19
C LEU A 197 16.50 -10.08 16.81
N GLY A 198 17.37 -9.97 15.82
CA GLY A 198 18.35 -11.00 15.47
C GLY A 198 19.23 -11.38 16.67
N TYR A 199 19.79 -10.39 17.37
CA TYR A 199 20.58 -10.62 18.58
C TYR A 199 19.76 -11.33 19.68
N ALA A 200 18.52 -10.89 19.93
CA ALA A 200 17.64 -11.52 20.90
C ALA A 200 17.31 -12.98 20.54
N ILE A 201 17.04 -13.26 19.27
CA ILE A 201 16.75 -14.62 18.78
C ILE A 201 17.97 -15.53 18.88
N GLY A 202 19.17 -14.99 18.75
CA GLY A 202 20.41 -15.75 18.93
C GLY A 202 20.62 -16.31 20.35
N HIS A 203 19.91 -15.78 21.35
CA HIS A 203 19.95 -16.28 22.73
C HIS A 203 18.94 -17.40 22.99
N ILE A 204 18.08 -17.72 22.02
CA ILE A 204 17.10 -18.80 22.14
C ILE A 204 17.77 -20.11 21.74
N HIS A 205 18.08 -20.95 22.74
CA HIS A 205 18.72 -22.26 22.55
C HIS A 205 17.78 -23.45 22.73
N THR A 206 16.48 -23.22 22.90
CA THR A 206 15.51 -24.25 23.27
C THR A 206 14.71 -24.72 22.05
N GLY A 207 14.55 -26.03 21.87
CA GLY A 207 13.56 -26.64 20.95
C GLY A 207 13.90 -26.65 19.46
N LEU A 208 13.64 -25.54 18.76
CA LEU A 208 13.79 -25.43 17.31
C LEU A 208 15.15 -24.82 16.93
N ALA A 209 15.55 -24.98 15.67
CA ALA A 209 16.74 -24.30 15.16
C ALA A 209 16.54 -22.77 15.20
N ALA A 210 17.56 -22.02 15.63
CA ALA A 210 17.49 -20.56 15.81
C ALA A 210 16.95 -19.82 14.57
N TRP A 211 17.28 -20.28 13.36
CA TRP A 211 16.78 -19.70 12.11
C TRP A 211 15.26 -19.81 11.95
N ALA A 212 14.62 -20.84 12.51
CA ALA A 212 13.17 -21.02 12.43
C ALA A 212 12.43 -19.96 13.27
N TYR A 213 12.98 -19.60 14.43
CA TYR A 213 12.41 -18.57 15.30
C TYR A 213 12.35 -17.19 14.63
N VAL A 214 13.32 -16.87 13.75
CA VAL A 214 13.30 -15.63 12.96
C VAL A 214 12.01 -15.52 12.14
N PHE A 215 11.67 -16.57 11.39
CA PHE A 215 10.47 -16.58 10.55
C PHE A 215 9.17 -16.64 11.36
N LEU A 216 9.15 -17.39 12.47
CA LEU A 216 7.96 -17.50 13.33
C LEU A 216 7.63 -16.18 14.03
N ILE A 217 8.64 -15.51 14.61
CA ILE A 217 8.45 -14.27 15.34
C ILE A 217 8.06 -13.14 14.38
N PHE A 218 8.81 -12.99 13.27
CA PHE A 218 8.50 -11.94 12.30
C PHE A 218 7.15 -12.18 11.63
N GLY A 219 6.85 -13.42 11.24
CA GLY A 219 5.56 -13.78 10.66
C GLY A 219 4.40 -13.54 11.62
N ALA A 220 4.56 -13.84 12.92
CA ALA A 220 3.52 -13.58 13.92
C ALA A 220 3.26 -12.08 14.10
N ILE A 221 4.32 -11.26 14.16
CA ILE A 221 4.19 -9.80 14.22
C ILE A 221 3.49 -9.28 12.97
N SER A 222 3.88 -9.76 11.78
CA SER A 222 3.27 -9.38 10.50
C SER A 222 1.79 -9.75 10.41
N ILE A 223 1.37 -10.91 10.96
CA ILE A 223 -0.05 -11.31 11.02
C ILE A 223 -0.85 -10.38 11.94
N VAL A 224 -0.35 -10.11 13.15
CA VAL A 224 -1.02 -9.21 14.09
C VAL A 224 -1.14 -7.81 13.48
N TRP A 225 -0.06 -7.33 12.86
CA TRP A 225 -0.05 -6.04 12.19
C TRP A 225 -1.02 -6.00 11.00
N ALA A 226 -1.13 -7.07 10.21
CA ALA A 226 -2.10 -7.15 9.12
C ALA A 226 -3.55 -7.00 9.63
N GLY A 227 -3.85 -7.58 10.79
CA GLY A 227 -5.14 -7.40 11.47
C GLY A 227 -5.39 -5.94 11.86
N ILE A 228 -4.39 -5.29 12.48
CA ILE A 228 -4.44 -3.86 12.85
C ILE A 228 -4.62 -3.01 11.58
N PHE A 229 -3.80 -3.21 10.56
CA PHE A 229 -3.87 -2.46 9.31
C PHE A 229 -5.26 -2.59 8.66
N THR A 230 -5.80 -3.81 8.56
CA THR A 230 -7.11 -4.05 7.95
C THR A 230 -8.26 -3.42 8.76
N ALA A 231 -8.14 -3.38 10.09
CA ALA A 231 -9.16 -2.79 10.96
C ALA A 231 -9.14 -1.25 10.98
N PHE A 232 -7.94 -0.65 10.95
CA PHE A 232 -7.76 0.80 11.12
C PHE A 232 -7.63 1.57 9.80
N MET A 233 -7.28 0.92 8.68
CA MET A 233 -7.09 1.59 7.39
C MET A 233 -8.42 1.72 6.61
N PRO A 234 -8.96 2.95 6.43
CA PRO A 234 -10.14 3.16 5.59
C PRO A 234 -9.84 3.09 4.09
N ASP A 235 -10.77 2.53 3.31
CA ASP A 235 -10.63 2.37 1.86
C ASP A 235 -10.80 3.68 1.07
N ILE A 236 -11.66 4.58 1.57
CA ILE A 236 -12.01 5.87 0.96
C ILE A 236 -12.19 6.95 2.01
N ILE A 237 -11.98 8.22 1.65
CA ILE A 237 -12.11 9.37 2.56
C ILE A 237 -13.51 9.42 3.22
N SER A 238 -14.57 9.10 2.46
CA SER A 238 -15.94 9.08 2.99
C SER A 238 -16.17 8.02 4.07
N SER A 239 -15.43 6.90 4.01
CA SER A 239 -15.48 5.80 5.00
C SER A 239 -14.62 6.04 6.24
N ALA A 240 -13.85 7.14 6.29
CA ALA A 240 -12.99 7.46 7.41
C ALA A 240 -13.81 7.65 8.69
N ARG A 241 -13.62 6.79 9.69
CA ARG A 241 -14.32 6.90 10.99
C ARG A 241 -13.74 8.01 11.88
N PHE A 242 -12.51 8.42 11.63
CA PHE A 242 -11.81 9.44 12.42
C PHE A 242 -12.11 10.89 11.96
N LEU A 243 -12.80 11.08 10.83
CA LEU A 243 -13.15 12.40 10.30
C LEU A 243 -14.64 12.69 10.50
N ASN A 244 -14.98 13.92 10.88
CA ASN A 244 -16.35 14.42 10.91
C ASN A 244 -16.87 14.69 9.48
N GLU A 245 -18.18 14.81 9.27
CA GLU A 245 -18.76 15.02 7.92
C GLU A 245 -18.16 16.25 7.20
N ARG A 246 -18.05 17.39 7.90
CA ARG A 246 -17.37 18.59 7.39
C ARG A 246 -15.89 18.35 7.08
N GLU A 247 -15.16 17.63 7.93
CA GLU A 247 -13.74 17.34 7.71
C GLU A 247 -13.54 16.42 6.50
N LYS A 248 -14.48 15.51 6.24
CA LYS A 248 -14.49 14.64 5.04
C LYS A 248 -14.68 15.47 3.78
N ALA A 249 -15.64 16.40 3.77
CA ALA A 249 -15.88 17.28 2.64
C ALA A 249 -14.63 18.11 2.27
N VAL A 250 -14.01 18.75 3.27
CA VAL A 250 -12.77 19.51 3.10
C VAL A 250 -11.61 18.64 2.62
N ALA A 251 -11.48 17.41 3.15
CA ALA A 251 -10.43 16.48 2.72
C ALA A 251 -10.61 16.02 1.26
N VAL A 252 -11.85 15.77 0.85
CA VAL A 252 -12.21 15.40 -0.53
C VAL A 252 -11.90 16.56 -1.48
N GLU A 253 -12.34 17.77 -1.16
CA GLU A 253 -12.10 18.98 -1.97
C GLU A 253 -10.59 19.25 -2.15
N ARG A 254 -9.81 19.09 -1.08
CA ARG A 254 -8.36 19.25 -1.11
C ARG A 254 -7.68 18.32 -2.13
N VAL A 255 -8.13 17.06 -2.21
CA VAL A 255 -7.56 16.07 -3.14
C VAL A 255 -8.15 16.22 -4.55
N ALA A 256 -9.39 16.71 -4.68
CA ALA A 256 -10.03 17.02 -5.97
C ALA A 256 -9.20 17.97 -6.84
N ALA A 257 -8.52 18.93 -6.21
CA ALA A 257 -7.65 19.88 -6.87
C ALA A 257 -6.50 19.24 -7.66
N ASN A 258 -6.12 18.00 -7.36
CA ASN A 258 -5.06 17.28 -8.08
C ASN A 258 -5.44 16.96 -9.54
N LYS A 259 -6.72 17.01 -9.93
CA LYS A 259 -7.23 16.58 -11.26
C LYS A 259 -6.77 15.18 -11.70
N GLN A 260 -6.23 14.39 -10.77
CA GLN A 260 -5.91 12.99 -10.97
C GLN A 260 -7.24 12.27 -10.93
N GLY A 261 -7.69 11.76 -12.07
CA GLY A 261 -8.96 11.05 -12.18
C GLY A 261 -9.04 9.99 -11.08
N VAL A 262 -9.93 10.20 -10.11
CA VAL A 262 -10.14 9.26 -9.03
C VAL A 262 -10.72 8.01 -9.67
N LYS A 263 -9.91 6.95 -9.74
CA LYS A 263 -10.24 5.60 -10.26
C LYS A 263 -11.17 5.57 -11.49
N ASN A 264 -10.66 5.86 -12.68
CA ASN A 264 -11.38 5.49 -13.90
C ASN A 264 -11.25 3.98 -14.16
N LYS A 265 -12.30 3.21 -13.86
CA LYS A 265 -12.33 1.74 -14.02
C LYS A 265 -12.38 1.28 -15.49
N GLN A 266 -12.49 2.20 -16.45
CA GLN A 266 -12.62 1.88 -17.87
C GLN A 266 -11.28 1.96 -18.61
N PHE A 267 -10.81 0.81 -19.09
CA PHE A 267 -9.63 0.71 -19.94
C PHE A 267 -9.95 1.20 -21.36
N LYS A 268 -9.49 2.39 -21.71
CA LYS A 268 -9.70 2.98 -23.05
C LYS A 268 -8.58 2.54 -24.00
N LYS A 269 -8.81 1.50 -24.81
CA LYS A 269 -7.86 0.96 -25.79
C LYS A 269 -7.25 2.00 -26.75
N TYR A 270 -8.01 3.07 -27.05
CA TYR A 270 -7.53 4.19 -27.87
C TYR A 270 -6.34 4.93 -27.24
N GLN A 271 -6.28 5.06 -25.90
CA GLN A 271 -5.19 5.74 -25.20
C GLN A 271 -3.86 4.98 -25.31
N VAL A 272 -3.90 3.65 -25.43
CA VAL A 272 -2.69 2.82 -25.64
C VAL A 272 -2.09 3.10 -27.02
N TRP A 273 -2.93 3.21 -28.05
CA TRP A 273 -2.50 3.57 -29.40
C TRP A 273 -2.01 5.01 -29.53
N GLN A 274 -2.55 5.91 -28.71
CA GLN A 274 -2.11 7.29 -28.62
C GLN A 274 -0.74 7.41 -27.92
N PHE A 275 -0.52 6.64 -26.85
CA PHE A 275 0.74 6.55 -26.12
C PHE A 275 1.89 6.01 -26.99
N LEU A 276 1.65 4.93 -27.76
CA LEU A 276 2.66 4.36 -28.67
C LEU A 276 3.04 5.27 -29.85
N ARG A 277 2.24 6.30 -30.13
CA ARG A 277 2.47 7.26 -31.21
C ARG A 277 2.88 8.64 -30.70
N ASP A 278 3.05 8.81 -29.39
CA ASP A 278 3.47 10.08 -28.83
C ASP A 278 5.01 10.20 -28.90
N PRO A 279 5.57 11.09 -29.73
CA PRO A 279 7.02 11.26 -29.87
C PRO A 279 7.69 11.90 -28.65
N LYS A 280 6.93 12.24 -27.59
CA LYS A 280 7.44 12.83 -26.35
C LYS A 280 7.50 11.88 -25.15
N THR A 281 7.34 10.58 -25.37
CA THR A 281 7.64 9.56 -24.34
C THR A 281 8.89 8.79 -24.72
#